data_AF-A0A381XIZ8-F1
#
_entry.id   AF-A0A381XIZ8-F1
#
_cell.length_a   1.000
_cell.length_b   1.000
_cell.length_c   1.000
_cell.angle_alpha   90.00
_cell.angle_beta   90.00
_cell.angle_gamma   90.00
#
_symmetry.space_group_name_H-M   'P 1'
#
loop_
_entity.id
_entity.type
_entity.pdbx_description
1 polymer ?
#
loop_
_entity_poly.entity_id
_entity_poly.type
_entity_poly.pdbx_seq_one_letter_code
_entity_poly.pdbx_strand_id
1 'polypeptide(L)'
;MAVGGLAVLAWVAQGAGFGEWSDHLGDRVGRDWGWSDFAERQWRFARELLPVWYLVAALPAVIAGLADVRTRFITGALSSMVVVFALVPADGAWVHDYWNFPVLLALFPGFAVLLDWIGGWVAHWLDRRLGGRLVGPFRLRVAVTTVVLAAVAAVLTMGPAGRHDRYFADPADAGDLVAAVHPALEQSAAWYLPQVPWPTWIAHAWRLPPVALVDAEAIGTLPDDDLVVVRLDRLPAWLDQEVVNDVSAVDGRYAVIDGAKLHRHATRVDR
;
A
#
# COMPACT_ATOMS: atom_id res chain seq x y z
N MET A 1 8.00 7.99 27.03
CA MET A 1 6.89 7.24 26.40
C MET A 1 5.61 8.08 26.41
N ALA A 2 4.99 8.36 27.57
CA ALA A 2 3.74 9.13 27.65
C ALA A 2 3.83 10.54 27.04
N VAL A 3 4.92 11.27 27.31
CA VAL A 3 5.14 12.63 26.77
C VAL A 3 5.28 12.64 25.24
N GLY A 4 5.94 11.63 24.66
CA GLY A 4 6.09 11.50 23.21
C GLY A 4 4.77 11.13 22.52
N GLY A 5 4.01 10.21 23.12
CA GLY A 5 2.66 9.88 22.64
C GLY A 5 1.71 11.10 22.70
N LEU A 6 1.78 11.89 23.77
CA LEU A 6 1.02 13.13 23.91
C LEU A 6 1.42 14.20 22.88
N ALA A 7 2.72 14.32 22.56
CA ALA A 7 3.19 15.25 21.54
C ALA A 7 2.70 14.87 20.13
N VAL A 8 2.67 13.58 19.80
CA VAL A 8 2.11 13.07 18.53
C VAL A 8 0.60 13.31 18.47
N LEU A 9 -0.13 13.02 19.55
CA LEU A 9 -1.58 13.28 19.63
C LEU A 9 -1.89 14.77 19.49
N ALA A 10 -1.11 15.65 20.13
CA ALA A 10 -1.25 17.09 19.99
C ALA A 10 -0.96 17.59 18.57
N TRP A 11 0.02 17.01 17.89
CA TRP A 11 0.37 17.33 16.50
C TRP A 11 -0.71 16.86 15.51
N VAL A 12 -1.21 15.63 15.66
CA VAL A 12 -2.32 15.09 14.84
C VAL A 12 -3.59 15.93 15.03
N ALA A 13 -3.88 16.33 16.27
CA ALA A 13 -5.03 17.18 16.58
C ALA A 13 -4.93 18.59 15.96
N GLN A 14 -3.71 19.11 15.74
CA GLN A 14 -3.49 20.43 15.15
C GLN A 14 -3.74 20.48 13.63
N GLY A 15 -3.50 19.39 12.91
CA GLY A 15 -3.53 19.39 11.44
C GLY A 15 -4.92 19.30 10.81
N ALA A 16 -5.85 18.60 11.45
CA ALA A 16 -7.19 18.30 10.90
C ALA A 16 -8.34 18.48 11.92
N GLY A 17 -8.03 18.72 13.21
CA GLY A 17 -9.05 18.73 14.26
C GLY A 17 -9.63 17.35 14.57
N PHE A 18 -10.16 17.15 15.79
CA PHE A 18 -10.72 15.86 16.21
C PHE A 18 -12.03 15.48 15.50
N GLY A 19 -12.76 16.45 14.95
CA GLY A 19 -14.00 16.21 14.18
C GLY A 19 -13.74 15.53 12.84
N GLU A 20 -12.81 16.07 12.06
CA GLU A 20 -12.41 15.51 10.75
C GLU A 20 -11.70 14.14 10.92
N TRP A 21 -11.03 13.93 12.06
CA TRP A 21 -10.47 12.63 12.45
C TRP A 21 -11.56 11.61 12.84
N SER A 22 -12.63 12.05 13.52
CA SER A 22 -13.79 11.24 13.85
C SER A 22 -14.60 10.87 12.62
N ASP A 23 -14.81 11.79 11.68
CA ASP A 23 -15.52 11.52 10.43
C ASP A 23 -14.70 10.57 9.53
N HIS A 24 -13.39 10.78 9.41
CA HIS A 24 -12.50 9.84 8.74
C HIS A 24 -12.36 8.47 9.43
N LEU A 25 -12.55 8.37 10.74
CA LEU A 25 -12.59 7.08 11.43
C LEU A 25 -13.97 6.43 11.35
N GLY A 26 -15.05 7.21 11.40
CA GLY A 26 -16.43 6.76 11.28
C GLY A 26 -16.70 6.10 9.93
N ASP A 27 -16.25 6.74 8.85
CA ASP A 27 -16.33 6.19 7.49
C ASP A 27 -15.39 4.97 7.27
N ARG A 28 -14.45 4.72 8.19
CA ARG A 28 -13.45 3.62 8.11
C ARG A 28 -13.69 2.49 9.12
N VAL A 29 -14.86 2.44 9.76
CA VAL A 29 -15.27 1.36 10.68
C VAL A 29 -16.61 0.70 10.26
N GLY A 30 -17.22 1.12 9.15
CA GLY A 30 -18.37 0.47 8.51
C GLY A 30 -17.99 -0.83 7.80
N ARG A 31 -18.12 -1.98 8.50
CA ARG A 31 -17.76 -3.29 7.93
C ARG A 31 -18.89 -3.91 7.12
N ASP A 32 -18.67 -4.02 5.82
CA ASP A 32 -19.45 -4.89 4.91
C ASP A 32 -18.72 -6.23 4.62
N TRP A 33 -17.72 -6.60 5.43
CA TRP A 33 -16.83 -7.76 5.20
C TRP A 33 -16.62 -8.62 6.46
N GLY A 34 -16.31 -9.91 6.26
CA GLY A 34 -16.01 -10.86 7.34
C GLY A 34 -14.53 -10.90 7.73
N TRP A 35 -14.22 -11.32 8.96
CA TRP A 35 -12.83 -11.41 9.44
C TRP A 35 -11.97 -12.44 8.68
N SER A 36 -12.58 -13.51 8.17
CA SER A 36 -11.92 -14.46 7.27
C SER A 36 -11.47 -13.77 5.99
N ASP A 37 -12.38 -13.00 5.39
CA ASP A 37 -12.15 -12.30 4.14
C ASP A 37 -11.09 -11.22 4.33
N PHE A 38 -11.10 -10.57 5.50
CA PHE A 38 -10.08 -9.60 5.87
C PHE A 38 -8.70 -10.23 5.93
N ALA A 39 -8.56 -11.36 6.65
CA ALA A 39 -7.30 -12.06 6.76
C ALA A 39 -6.79 -12.56 5.39
N GLU A 40 -7.67 -13.11 4.56
CA GLU A 40 -7.32 -13.55 3.21
C GLU A 40 -6.89 -12.38 2.32
N ARG A 41 -7.59 -11.25 2.42
CA ARG A 41 -7.27 -10.02 1.68
C ARG A 41 -5.95 -9.43 2.12
N GLN A 42 -5.67 -9.36 3.42
CA GLN A 42 -4.36 -8.92 3.93
C GLN A 42 -3.25 -9.87 3.48
N TRP A 43 -3.48 -11.17 3.49
CA TRP A 43 -2.51 -12.14 2.99
C TRP A 43 -2.24 -11.96 1.48
N ARG A 44 -3.28 -11.69 0.68
CA ARG A 44 -3.13 -11.36 -0.74
C ARG A 44 -2.31 -10.08 -0.91
N PHE A 45 -2.64 -9.00 -0.21
CA PHE A 45 -1.88 -7.75 -0.25
C PHE A 45 -0.41 -7.96 0.13
N ALA A 46 -0.14 -8.72 1.20
CA ALA A 46 1.22 -9.04 1.61
C ALA A 46 2.02 -9.81 0.54
N ARG A 47 1.38 -10.77 -0.16
CA ARG A 47 2.02 -11.53 -1.27
C ARG A 47 2.25 -10.71 -2.52
N GLU A 48 1.38 -9.75 -2.80
CA GLU A 48 1.54 -8.84 -3.94
C GLU A 48 2.62 -7.78 -3.65
N LEU A 49 2.69 -7.31 -2.40
CA LEU A 49 3.62 -6.27 -1.97
C LEU A 49 5.04 -6.82 -1.73
N LEU A 50 5.16 -7.93 -1.01
CA LEU A 50 6.43 -8.44 -0.47
C LEU A 50 6.90 -9.70 -1.22
N PRO A 51 8.23 -9.86 -1.43
CA PRO A 51 8.73 -11.07 -2.07
C PRO A 51 8.56 -12.29 -1.13
N VAL A 52 8.35 -13.47 -1.72
CA VAL A 52 8.05 -14.70 -0.96
C VAL A 52 9.10 -14.99 0.12
N TRP A 53 10.39 -14.79 -0.16
CA TRP A 53 11.45 -15.01 0.83
C TRP A 53 11.28 -14.13 2.07
N TYR A 54 10.76 -12.92 1.90
CA TYR A 54 10.54 -11.97 2.99
C TYR A 54 9.39 -12.43 3.88
N LEU A 55 8.32 -12.96 3.29
CA LEU A 55 7.20 -13.56 4.02
C LEU A 55 7.64 -14.82 4.80
N VAL A 56 8.47 -15.67 4.18
CA VAL A 56 9.04 -16.85 4.85
C VAL A 56 9.94 -16.46 6.02
N ALA A 57 10.73 -15.40 5.86
CA ALA A 57 11.65 -14.93 6.89
C ALA A 57 10.98 -14.05 7.96
N ALA A 58 9.75 -13.58 7.75
CA ALA A 58 9.05 -12.69 8.68
C ALA A 58 8.87 -13.32 10.06
N LEU A 59 8.33 -14.53 10.14
CA LEU A 59 8.14 -15.21 11.43
C LEU A 59 9.47 -15.50 12.15
N PRO A 60 10.50 -16.07 11.50
CA PRO A 60 11.84 -16.18 12.08
C PRO A 60 12.41 -14.84 12.57
N ALA A 61 12.22 -13.75 11.81
CA ALA A 61 12.70 -12.43 12.19
C ALA A 61 11.97 -11.91 13.44
N VAL A 62 10.64 -12.01 13.52
CA VAL A 62 9.89 -11.65 14.74
C VAL A 62 10.38 -12.46 15.94
N ILE A 63 10.53 -13.78 15.78
CA ILE A 63 11.00 -14.65 16.87
C ILE A 63 12.41 -14.25 17.31
N ALA A 64 13.34 -14.08 16.38
CA ALA A 64 14.72 -13.69 16.68
C ALA A 64 14.79 -12.32 17.37
N GLY A 65 14.05 -11.34 16.84
CA GLY A 65 13.98 -10.00 17.39
C GLY A 65 13.39 -9.96 18.80
N LEU A 66 12.41 -10.81 19.11
CA LEU A 66 11.83 -10.97 20.45
C LEU A 66 12.73 -11.77 21.41
N ALA A 67 13.48 -12.74 20.90
CA ALA A 67 14.40 -13.56 21.69
C ALA A 67 15.66 -12.79 22.13
N ASP A 68 16.14 -11.84 21.32
CA ASP A 68 17.33 -11.04 21.64
C ASP A 68 16.98 -9.88 22.58
N VAL A 69 17.66 -9.82 23.73
CA VAL A 69 17.43 -8.80 24.77
C VAL A 69 17.63 -7.36 24.27
N ARG A 70 18.50 -7.17 23.28
CA ARG A 70 18.83 -5.86 22.69
C ARG A 70 17.69 -5.33 21.83
N THR A 71 16.93 -6.22 21.21
CA THR A 71 15.88 -5.86 20.24
C THR A 71 14.47 -6.23 20.68
N ARG A 72 14.29 -6.98 21.77
CA ARG A 72 12.97 -7.50 22.20
C ARG A 72 11.91 -6.40 22.33
N PHE A 73 12.29 -5.27 22.93
CA PHE A 73 11.36 -4.18 23.19
C PHE A 73 10.95 -3.49 21.89
N ILE A 74 11.92 -3.12 21.04
CA ILE A 74 11.64 -2.46 19.77
C ILE A 74 10.86 -3.38 18.81
N THR A 75 11.20 -4.67 18.76
CA THR A 75 10.49 -5.67 17.95
C THR A 75 9.04 -5.81 18.42
N GLY A 76 8.82 -5.94 19.73
CA GLY A 76 7.48 -6.04 20.31
C GLY A 76 6.65 -4.77 20.11
N ALA A 77 7.26 -3.59 20.27
CA ALA A 77 6.58 -2.31 20.07
C ALA A 77 6.17 -2.10 18.61
N LEU A 78 7.08 -2.34 17.65
CA LEU A 78 6.78 -2.19 16.23
C LEU A 78 5.78 -3.24 15.73
N SER A 79 5.90 -4.49 16.18
CA SER A 79 4.93 -5.54 15.84
C SER A 79 3.54 -5.20 16.38
N SER A 80 3.45 -4.73 17.62
CA SER A 80 2.19 -4.23 18.21
C SER A 80 1.62 -3.06 17.41
N MET A 81 2.46 -2.10 17.03
CA MET A 81 2.06 -0.96 16.20
C MET A 81 1.46 -1.43 14.86
N VAL A 82 2.09 -2.39 14.17
CA VAL A 82 1.57 -2.96 12.91
C VAL A 82 0.19 -3.58 13.12
N VAL A 83 0.00 -4.36 14.18
CA VAL A 83 -1.30 -4.98 14.50
C VAL A 83 -2.36 -3.91 14.77
N VAL A 84 -2.05 -2.91 15.59
CA VAL A 84 -2.96 -1.79 15.89
C VAL A 84 -3.29 -1.01 14.62
N PHE A 85 -2.30 -0.74 13.77
CA PHE A 85 -2.47 -0.02 12.51
C PHE A 85 -3.33 -0.78 11.48
N ALA A 86 -3.31 -2.12 11.52
CA ALA A 86 -4.16 -2.95 10.68
C ALA A 86 -5.59 -3.08 11.22
N LEU A 87 -5.76 -3.15 12.55
CA LEU A 87 -7.05 -3.49 13.17
C LEU A 87 -7.90 -2.29 13.56
N VAL A 88 -7.30 -1.15 13.94
CA VAL A 88 -8.07 0.04 14.36
C VAL A 88 -8.73 0.72 13.17
N PRO A 89 -8.02 1.10 12.09
CA PRO A 89 -8.62 1.59 10.86
C PRO A 89 -8.86 0.44 9.87
N ALA A 90 -9.61 -0.58 10.27
CA ALA A 90 -9.72 -1.83 9.52
C ALA A 90 -10.29 -1.64 8.10
N ASP A 91 -11.21 -0.71 7.86
CA ASP A 91 -11.70 -0.49 6.49
C ASP A 91 -10.66 0.22 5.62
N GLY A 92 -9.82 1.08 6.22
CA GLY A 92 -8.64 1.62 5.53
C GLY A 92 -7.70 0.50 5.08
N ALA A 93 -7.42 -0.45 5.99
CA ALA A 93 -6.62 -1.64 5.68
C ALA A 93 -7.30 -2.55 4.64
N TRP A 94 -8.63 -2.59 4.61
CA TRP A 94 -9.40 -3.36 3.63
C TRP A 94 -9.28 -2.81 2.21
N VAL A 95 -9.29 -1.49 2.05
CA VAL A 95 -9.28 -0.82 0.75
C VAL A 95 -7.85 -0.71 0.18
N HIS A 96 -6.86 -0.41 1.02
CA HIS A 96 -5.51 -0.03 0.57
C HIS A 96 -4.49 -1.15 0.78
N ASP A 97 -3.81 -1.56 -0.29
CA ASP A 97 -2.77 -2.59 -0.26
C ASP A 97 -1.48 -2.13 0.45
N TYR A 98 -1.14 -0.85 0.31
CA TYR A 98 0.00 -0.20 0.96
C TYR A 98 -0.13 -0.13 2.50
N TRP A 99 -1.30 -0.44 3.06
CA TRP A 99 -1.51 -0.46 4.50
C TRP A 99 -0.60 -1.48 5.23
N ASN A 100 -0.04 -2.44 4.50
CA ASN A 100 0.92 -3.42 5.00
C ASN A 100 2.38 -2.93 5.02
N PHE A 101 2.72 -1.75 4.49
CA PHE A 101 4.11 -1.24 4.51
C PHE A 101 4.76 -1.20 5.91
N PRO A 102 4.05 -0.86 7.00
CA PRO A 102 4.63 -0.86 8.34
C PRO A 102 5.19 -2.22 8.78
N VAL A 103 4.76 -3.34 8.17
CA VAL A 103 5.35 -4.67 8.39
C VAL A 103 6.86 -4.65 8.12
N LEU A 104 7.31 -3.87 7.13
CA LEU A 104 8.73 -3.73 6.82
C LEU A 104 9.52 -3.22 8.04
N LEU A 105 8.99 -2.21 8.72
CA LEU A 105 9.61 -1.59 9.89
C LEU A 105 9.70 -2.58 11.07
N ALA A 106 8.62 -3.34 11.31
CA ALA A 106 8.57 -4.27 12.43
C ALA A 106 9.58 -5.42 12.33
N LEU A 107 9.95 -5.81 11.12
CA LEU A 107 10.84 -6.95 10.89
C LEU A 107 12.33 -6.58 10.89
N PHE A 108 12.68 -5.30 10.69
CA PHE A 108 14.07 -4.84 10.63
C PHE A 108 14.93 -5.28 11.82
N PRO A 109 14.50 -5.09 13.09
CA PRO A 109 15.28 -5.55 14.24
C PRO A 109 15.52 -7.05 14.24
N GLY A 110 14.50 -7.83 13.85
CA GLY A 110 14.57 -9.27 13.73
C GLY A 110 15.54 -9.75 12.66
N PHE A 111 15.51 -9.12 11.48
CA PHE A 111 16.48 -9.38 10.42
C PHE A 111 17.91 -9.06 10.84
N ALA A 112 18.13 -7.98 11.59
CA ALA A 112 19.46 -7.64 12.10
C ALA A 112 20.00 -8.74 13.03
N VAL A 113 19.15 -9.28 13.92
CA VAL A 113 19.52 -10.39 14.82
C VAL A 113 19.82 -11.66 14.03
N LEU A 114 18.98 -12.02 13.05
CA LEU A 114 19.23 -13.21 12.21
C LEU A 114 20.55 -13.10 11.45
N LEU A 115 20.86 -11.93 10.89
CA LEU A 115 22.11 -11.70 10.17
C LEU A 115 23.33 -11.73 11.11
N ASP A 116 23.21 -11.21 12.33
CA ASP A 116 24.25 -11.31 13.37
C ASP A 116 24.52 -12.78 13.73
N TRP A 117 23.47 -13.57 13.94
CA TRP A 117 23.57 -15.01 14.21
C TRP A 117 24.20 -15.79 13.06
N ILE A 118 23.77 -15.53 11.82
CA ILE A 118 24.35 -16.15 10.62
C ILE A 118 25.83 -15.75 10.49
N GLY A 119 26.16 -14.47 10.63
CA GLY A 119 27.53 -13.97 10.55
C GLY A 119 28.45 -14.61 11.60
N GLY A 120 27.98 -14.71 12.85
CA GLY A 120 28.68 -15.40 13.93
C GLY A 120 28.89 -16.89 13.65
N TRP A 121 27.84 -17.57 13.17
CA TRP A 121 27.93 -18.98 12.79
C TRP A 121 28.91 -19.22 11.63
N VAL A 122 28.86 -18.40 10.57
CA VAL A 122 29.78 -18.47 9.43
C VAL A 122 31.22 -18.22 9.88
N ALA A 123 31.46 -17.19 10.69
CA ALA A 123 32.79 -16.89 11.22
C ALA A 123 33.34 -18.06 12.06
N HIS A 124 32.50 -18.66 12.91
CA HIS A 124 32.89 -19.82 13.71
C HIS A 124 33.13 -21.08 12.87
N TRP A 125 32.32 -21.32 11.84
CA TRP A 125 32.51 -22.42 10.89
C TRP A 125 33.82 -22.29 10.11
N LEU A 126 34.12 -21.10 9.60
CA LEU A 126 35.39 -20.81 8.90
C LEU A 126 36.59 -20.97 9.83
N ASP A 127 36.49 -20.53 11.07
CA ASP A 127 37.59 -20.65 12.03
C ASP A 127 37.92 -22.11 12.33
N ARG A 128 36.91 -22.97 12.48
CA ARG A 128 37.10 -24.42 12.61
C ARG A 128 37.77 -25.03 11.38
N ARG A 129 37.37 -24.62 10.17
CA ARG A 129 37.97 -25.09 8.90
C ARG A 129 39.41 -24.63 8.70
N LEU A 130 39.77 -23.46 9.22
CA LEU A 130 41.09 -22.83 9.06
C LEU A 130 42.03 -23.07 10.25
N GLY A 131 41.66 -23.97 11.16
CA GLY A 131 42.50 -24.38 12.29
C GLY A 131 42.66 -23.32 13.38
N GLY A 132 41.63 -22.54 13.67
CA GLY A 132 41.62 -21.56 14.76
C GLY A 132 42.43 -20.28 14.47
N ARG A 133 42.80 -20.06 13.20
CA ARG A 133 43.68 -18.95 12.79
C ARG A 133 42.94 -17.64 12.52
N LEU A 134 41.61 -17.59 12.64
CA LEU A 134 40.87 -16.36 12.39
C LEU A 134 40.89 -15.45 13.61
N VAL A 135 41.83 -14.51 13.61
CA VAL A 135 41.95 -13.47 14.64
C VAL A 135 40.83 -12.42 14.45
N GLY A 136 40.36 -11.85 15.57
CA GLY A 136 39.24 -10.90 15.68
C GLY A 136 38.90 -10.01 14.46
N PRO A 137 39.85 -9.23 13.90
CA PRO A 137 39.54 -8.34 12.76
C PRO A 137 39.10 -9.08 11.50
N PHE A 138 39.55 -10.32 11.27
CA PHE A 138 39.08 -11.12 10.13
C PHE A 138 37.65 -11.63 10.35
N ARG A 139 37.31 -12.05 11.57
CA ARG A 139 35.94 -12.47 11.91
C ARG A 139 34.94 -11.33 11.71
N LEU A 140 35.31 -10.11 12.14
CA LEU A 140 34.49 -8.92 11.92
C LEU A 140 34.31 -8.63 10.42
N ARG A 141 35.38 -8.72 9.61
CA ARG A 141 35.30 -8.54 8.16
C ARG A 141 34.36 -9.56 7.51
N VAL A 142 34.45 -10.84 7.87
CA VAL A 142 33.54 -11.88 7.36
C VAL A 142 32.09 -11.58 7.72
N ALA A 143 31.81 -11.20 8.97
CA ALA A 143 30.47 -10.87 9.41
C ALA A 143 29.91 -9.66 8.63
N VAL A 144 30.69 -8.58 8.51
CA VAL A 144 30.33 -7.39 7.73
C VAL A 144 30.10 -7.74 6.25
N THR A 145 31.00 -8.50 5.63
CA THR A 145 30.84 -8.92 4.23
C THR A 145 29.58 -9.78 4.05
N THR A 146 29.27 -10.67 4.98
CA THR A 146 28.06 -11.49 4.95
C THR A 146 26.80 -10.62 5.01
N VAL A 147 26.77 -9.64 5.91
CA VAL A 147 25.64 -8.68 6.03
C VAL A 147 25.48 -7.87 4.74
N VAL A 148 26.58 -7.35 4.18
CA VAL A 148 26.55 -6.57 2.94
C VAL A 148 26.06 -7.41 1.76
N LEU A 149 26.56 -8.64 1.60
CA LEU A 149 26.12 -9.53 0.53
C LEU A 149 24.64 -9.91 0.68
N ALA A 150 24.17 -10.16 1.91
CA ALA A 150 22.76 -10.43 2.18
C ALA A 150 21.88 -9.22 1.85
N ALA A 151 22.31 -8.00 2.22
CA ALA A 151 21.61 -6.77 1.89
C ALA A 151 21.53 -6.54 0.37
N VAL A 152 22.64 -6.74 -0.35
CA VAL A 152 22.66 -6.63 -1.82
C VAL A 152 21.73 -7.66 -2.46
N ALA A 153 21.80 -8.92 -2.03
CA ALA A 153 20.90 -9.97 -2.53
C ALA A 153 19.43 -9.65 -2.23
N ALA A 154 19.13 -9.11 -1.05
CA ALA A 154 17.78 -8.66 -0.69
C ALA A 154 17.29 -7.55 -1.62
N VAL A 155 18.11 -6.53 -1.89
CA VAL A 155 17.76 -5.42 -2.80
C VAL A 155 17.54 -5.94 -4.22
N LEU A 156 18.43 -6.79 -4.75
CA LEU A 156 18.29 -7.34 -6.10
C LEU A 156 17.03 -8.20 -6.25
N THR A 157 16.76 -9.07 -5.28
CA THR A 157 15.55 -9.91 -5.27
C THR A 157 14.27 -9.12 -4.97
N MET A 158 14.39 -7.93 -4.37
CA MET A 158 13.27 -7.02 -4.21
C MET A 158 12.85 -6.32 -5.51
N GLY A 159 13.61 -6.41 -6.60
CA GLY A 159 13.23 -5.83 -7.89
C GLY A 159 12.70 -4.38 -7.78
N PRO A 160 13.44 -3.46 -7.12
CA PRO A 160 12.93 -2.16 -6.71
C PRO A 160 12.44 -1.31 -7.89
N ALA A 161 13.03 -1.45 -9.08
CA ALA A 161 12.59 -0.76 -10.28
C ALA A 161 11.16 -1.17 -10.69
N GLY A 162 10.90 -2.47 -10.89
CA GLY A 162 9.55 -2.92 -11.28
C GLY A 162 8.49 -2.66 -10.21
N ARG A 163 8.86 -2.66 -8.92
CA ARG A 163 7.95 -2.22 -7.85
C ARG A 163 7.74 -0.71 -7.84
N HIS A 164 8.79 0.06 -8.08
CA HIS A 164 8.68 1.50 -8.21
C HIS A 164 7.71 1.84 -9.33
N ASP A 165 7.86 1.22 -10.50
CA ASP A 165 7.01 1.50 -11.65
C ASP A 165 5.54 1.17 -11.32
N ARG A 166 5.28 -0.04 -10.78
CA ARG A 166 3.93 -0.46 -10.39
C ARG A 166 3.22 0.44 -9.37
N TYR A 167 3.96 0.98 -8.41
CA TYR A 167 3.38 1.75 -7.29
C TYR A 167 3.50 3.27 -7.46
N PHE A 168 4.37 3.76 -8.33
CA PHE A 168 4.63 5.19 -8.51
C PHE A 168 4.55 5.65 -9.97
N ALA A 169 5.06 4.88 -10.94
CA ALA A 169 4.99 5.26 -12.35
C ALA A 169 3.62 4.96 -12.97
N ASP A 170 3.13 3.71 -12.92
CA ASP A 170 1.83 3.34 -13.49
C ASP A 170 0.66 4.15 -12.90
N PRO A 171 0.67 4.55 -11.61
CA PRO A 171 -0.34 5.46 -11.09
C PRO A 171 -0.16 6.92 -11.55
N ALA A 172 1.05 7.33 -11.94
CA ALA A 172 1.31 8.65 -12.51
C ALA A 172 0.78 8.78 -13.95
N ASP A 173 0.63 7.67 -14.70
CA ASP A 173 -0.05 7.63 -16.01
C ASP A 173 -1.46 8.25 -15.95
N ALA A 174 -2.13 8.16 -14.79
CA ALA A 174 -3.42 8.81 -14.57
C ALA A 174 -3.33 10.34 -14.70
N GLY A 175 -2.22 10.92 -14.20
CA GLY A 175 -1.93 12.34 -14.30
C GLY A 175 -1.67 12.78 -15.74
N ASP A 176 -0.94 11.98 -16.51
CA ASP A 176 -0.70 12.23 -17.93
C ASP A 176 -2.00 12.16 -18.75
N LEU A 177 -2.87 11.19 -18.45
CA LEU A 177 -4.19 11.07 -19.06
C LEU A 177 -5.05 12.32 -18.88
N VAL A 178 -5.19 12.84 -17.64
CA VAL A 178 -6.02 14.04 -17.40
C VAL A 178 -5.34 15.34 -17.79
N ALA A 179 -4.01 15.34 -17.95
CA ALA A 179 -3.30 16.47 -18.54
C ALA A 179 -3.53 16.54 -20.07
N ALA A 180 -3.64 15.38 -20.73
CA ALA A 180 -3.89 15.28 -22.17
C ALA A 180 -5.36 15.51 -22.54
N VAL A 181 -6.30 14.99 -21.73
CA VAL A 181 -7.74 15.07 -21.98
C VAL A 181 -8.34 16.23 -21.19
N HIS A 182 -8.99 17.15 -21.90
CA HIS A 182 -9.65 18.30 -21.28
C HIS A 182 -11.12 17.96 -20.97
N PRO A 183 -11.67 18.46 -19.85
CA PRO A 183 -13.08 18.27 -19.52
C PRO A 183 -13.99 18.92 -20.56
N ALA A 184 -15.25 18.50 -20.63
CA ALA A 184 -16.21 19.14 -21.50
C ALA A 184 -16.41 20.62 -21.11
N LEU A 185 -16.77 21.47 -22.08
CA LEU A 185 -16.83 22.94 -21.90
C LEU A 185 -17.70 23.40 -20.72
N GLU A 186 -18.78 22.68 -20.45
CA GLU A 186 -19.75 23.00 -19.38
C GLU A 186 -19.65 22.03 -18.19
N GLN A 187 -18.66 21.16 -18.18
CA GLN A 187 -18.49 20.17 -17.12
C GLN A 187 -18.21 20.87 -15.79
N SER A 188 -19.06 20.59 -14.80
CA SER A 188 -19.05 21.28 -13.51
C SER A 188 -18.32 20.52 -12.39
N ALA A 189 -18.01 19.25 -12.64
CA ALA A 189 -17.37 18.36 -11.67
C ALA A 189 -16.33 17.45 -12.33
N ALA A 190 -15.28 17.12 -11.58
CA ALA A 190 -14.33 16.08 -11.93
C ALA A 190 -14.90 14.72 -11.49
N TRP A 191 -15.68 14.09 -12.36
CA TRP A 191 -16.33 12.81 -12.10
C TRP A 191 -15.32 11.66 -12.09
N TYR A 192 -15.43 10.76 -11.11
CA TYR A 192 -14.58 9.58 -11.03
C TYR A 192 -15.30 8.38 -10.41
N LEU A 193 -14.82 7.17 -10.71
CA LEU A 193 -15.25 5.96 -10.02
C LEU A 193 -14.46 5.75 -8.72
N PRO A 194 -15.05 5.17 -7.65
CA PRO A 194 -14.44 5.06 -6.32
C PRO A 194 -13.07 4.36 -6.28
N GLN A 195 -12.75 3.57 -7.29
CA GLN A 195 -11.49 2.81 -7.37
C GLN A 195 -10.32 3.64 -7.93
N VAL A 196 -10.58 4.85 -8.43
CA VAL A 196 -9.55 5.82 -8.81
C VAL A 196 -8.93 6.41 -7.54
N PRO A 197 -7.64 6.17 -7.27
CA PRO A 197 -7.00 6.65 -6.05
C PRO A 197 -6.78 8.16 -6.11
N TRP A 198 -7.03 8.83 -4.99
CA TRP A 198 -6.69 10.24 -4.75
C TRP A 198 -7.25 11.22 -5.80
N PRO A 199 -8.58 11.36 -5.93
CA PRO A 199 -9.23 12.18 -6.98
C PRO A 199 -8.85 13.67 -6.98
N THR A 200 -8.11 14.13 -5.97
CA THR A 200 -7.55 15.47 -5.87
C THR A 200 -6.64 15.85 -7.03
N TRP A 201 -5.95 14.90 -7.67
CA TRP A 201 -5.15 15.20 -8.86
C TRP A 201 -6.02 15.50 -10.09
N ILE A 202 -7.15 14.80 -10.26
CA ILE A 202 -8.15 15.10 -11.30
C ILE A 202 -8.70 16.50 -11.08
N ALA A 203 -9.11 16.78 -9.84
CA ALA A 203 -9.63 18.08 -9.45
C ALA A 203 -8.62 19.21 -9.69
N HIS A 204 -7.34 18.94 -9.44
CA HIS A 204 -6.27 19.91 -9.69
C HIS A 204 -6.03 20.14 -11.19
N ALA A 205 -5.95 19.08 -11.99
CA ALA A 205 -5.69 19.14 -13.42
C ALA A 205 -6.83 19.84 -14.19
N TRP A 206 -8.07 19.43 -13.93
CA TRP A 206 -9.25 19.99 -14.59
C TRP A 206 -9.79 21.25 -13.93
N ARG A 207 -9.30 21.59 -12.72
CA ARG A 207 -9.78 22.72 -11.90
C ARG A 207 -11.28 22.65 -11.59
N LEU A 208 -11.76 21.44 -11.33
CA LEU A 208 -13.15 21.14 -11.01
C LEU A 208 -13.24 20.41 -9.65
N PRO A 209 -14.31 20.58 -8.87
CA PRO A 209 -14.50 19.81 -7.64
C PRO A 209 -14.64 18.30 -7.94
N PRO A 210 -13.97 17.41 -7.19
CA PRO A 210 -14.05 15.97 -7.43
C PRO A 210 -15.38 15.41 -6.93
N VAL A 211 -16.05 14.57 -7.74
CA VAL A 211 -17.31 13.91 -7.36
C VAL A 211 -17.26 12.42 -7.69
N ALA A 212 -17.49 11.57 -6.69
CA ALA A 212 -17.48 10.12 -6.83
C ALA A 212 -18.84 9.60 -7.32
N LEU A 213 -18.83 8.75 -8.33
CA LEU A 213 -20.00 7.95 -8.74
C LEU A 213 -19.96 6.62 -7.98
N VAL A 214 -20.52 6.59 -6.76
CA VAL A 214 -20.39 5.45 -5.84
C VAL A 214 -21.23 4.23 -6.22
N ASP A 215 -22.37 4.47 -6.85
CA ASP A 215 -23.34 3.45 -7.23
C ASP A 215 -24.02 3.76 -8.57
N ALA A 216 -24.89 2.85 -9.03
CA ALA A 216 -25.63 3.01 -10.28
C ALA A 216 -26.65 4.16 -10.23
N GLU A 217 -27.10 4.59 -9.04
CA GLU A 217 -28.03 5.71 -8.89
C GLU A 217 -27.31 7.04 -9.11
N ALA A 218 -26.08 7.16 -8.60
CA ALA A 218 -25.21 8.33 -8.79
C ALA A 218 -24.92 8.60 -10.28
N ILE A 219 -24.83 7.57 -11.12
CA ILE A 219 -24.70 7.73 -12.57
C ILE A 219 -25.88 8.50 -13.15
N GLY A 220 -27.10 8.37 -12.61
CA GLY A 220 -28.26 9.12 -13.07
C GLY A 220 -28.11 10.65 -12.97
N THR A 221 -27.15 11.13 -12.18
CA THR A 221 -26.80 12.57 -12.05
C THR A 221 -25.69 13.01 -13.00
N LEU A 222 -25.05 12.09 -13.70
CA LEU A 222 -23.96 12.35 -14.64
C LEU A 222 -24.52 12.85 -15.99
N PRO A 223 -24.15 14.07 -16.43
CA PRO A 223 -24.48 14.53 -17.77
C PRO A 223 -23.83 13.67 -18.85
N ASP A 224 -24.53 13.49 -19.97
CA ASP A 224 -24.10 12.63 -21.08
C ASP A 224 -22.76 13.06 -21.71
N ASP A 225 -22.51 14.38 -21.78
CA ASP A 225 -21.31 14.94 -22.38
C ASP A 225 -20.13 15.06 -21.39
N ASP A 226 -20.37 14.84 -20.09
CA ASP A 226 -19.33 14.97 -19.06
C ASP A 226 -18.36 13.79 -19.11
N LEU A 227 -17.09 14.07 -18.87
CA LEU A 227 -16.03 13.06 -18.83
C LEU A 227 -15.85 12.51 -17.41
N VAL A 228 -15.74 11.18 -17.34
CA VAL A 228 -15.51 10.42 -16.10
C VAL A 228 -14.18 9.70 -16.16
N VAL A 229 -13.37 9.83 -15.10
CA VAL A 229 -12.15 9.04 -14.94
C VAL A 229 -12.47 7.70 -14.28
N VAL A 230 -12.00 6.62 -14.92
CA VAL A 230 -12.23 5.24 -14.46
C VAL A 230 -10.93 4.48 -14.33
N ARG A 231 -10.94 3.42 -13.51
CA ARG A 231 -9.82 2.48 -13.37
C ARG A 231 -10.22 1.10 -13.88
N LEU A 232 -9.66 0.70 -15.02
CA LEU A 232 -10.13 -0.46 -15.79
C LEU A 232 -9.85 -1.81 -15.11
N ASP A 233 -8.79 -1.92 -14.30
CA ASP A 233 -8.46 -3.16 -13.56
C ASP A 233 -9.29 -3.35 -12.29
N ARG A 234 -10.12 -2.36 -11.90
CA ARG A 234 -10.99 -2.40 -10.73
C ARG A 234 -12.31 -1.69 -11.01
N LEU A 235 -13.08 -2.23 -11.94
CA LEU A 235 -14.43 -1.72 -12.20
C LEU A 235 -15.37 -2.07 -11.03
N PRO A 236 -16.28 -1.16 -10.64
CA PRO A 236 -17.34 -1.46 -9.69
C PRO A 236 -18.24 -2.61 -10.21
N ALA A 237 -18.79 -3.41 -9.29
CA ALA A 237 -19.61 -4.57 -9.65
C ALA A 237 -20.89 -4.22 -10.44
N TRP A 238 -21.33 -2.96 -10.36
CA TRP A 238 -22.51 -2.45 -11.07
C TRP A 238 -22.22 -2.00 -12.51
N LEU A 239 -20.96 -2.09 -12.97
CA LEU A 239 -20.55 -1.68 -14.31
C LEU A 239 -20.12 -2.91 -15.12
N ASP A 240 -20.63 -3.01 -16.35
CA ASP A 240 -20.24 -4.07 -17.28
C ASP A 240 -18.74 -4.00 -17.61
N GLN A 241 -18.08 -5.15 -17.68
CA GLN A 241 -16.68 -5.25 -18.09
C GLN A 241 -16.48 -4.81 -19.55
N GLU A 242 -17.52 -4.87 -20.39
CA GLU A 242 -17.45 -4.40 -21.78
C GLU A 242 -17.22 -2.89 -21.92
N VAL A 243 -17.35 -2.11 -20.84
CA VAL A 243 -17.06 -0.66 -20.81
C VAL A 243 -15.64 -0.33 -21.32
N VAL A 244 -14.70 -1.26 -21.16
CA VAL A 244 -13.31 -1.12 -21.63
C VAL A 244 -13.21 -0.88 -23.14
N ASN A 245 -14.22 -1.28 -23.92
CA ASN A 245 -14.24 -1.15 -25.38
C ASN A 245 -14.76 0.23 -25.86
N ASP A 246 -15.41 0.99 -24.97
CA ASP A 246 -16.11 2.23 -25.29
C ASP A 246 -15.41 3.49 -24.74
N VAL A 247 -14.24 3.33 -24.11
CA VAL A 247 -13.46 4.42 -23.53
C VAL A 247 -13.01 5.45 -24.57
N SER A 248 -13.02 6.73 -24.19
CA SER A 248 -12.65 7.86 -25.05
C SER A 248 -11.13 8.07 -25.12
N ALA A 249 -10.41 7.78 -24.03
CA ALA A 249 -8.96 7.80 -23.96
C ALA A 249 -8.48 6.82 -22.89
N VAL A 250 -7.28 6.28 -23.05
CA VAL A 250 -6.68 5.31 -22.13
C VAL A 250 -5.21 5.65 -21.91
N ASP A 251 -4.78 5.59 -20.66
CA ASP A 251 -3.36 5.55 -20.30
C ASP A 251 -3.15 4.55 -19.16
N GLY A 252 -2.26 3.57 -19.39
CA GLY A 252 -2.03 2.46 -18.48
C GLY A 252 -3.33 1.74 -18.06
N ARG A 253 -3.68 1.84 -16.78
CA ARG A 253 -4.90 1.23 -16.18
C ARG A 253 -6.06 2.19 -16.03
N TYR A 254 -5.88 3.44 -16.45
CA TYR A 254 -6.86 4.50 -16.33
C TYR A 254 -7.45 4.83 -17.68
N ALA A 255 -8.71 5.24 -17.66
CA ALA A 255 -9.38 5.69 -18.86
C ALA A 255 -10.30 6.85 -18.56
N VAL A 256 -10.63 7.59 -19.61
CA VAL A 256 -11.69 8.59 -19.61
C VAL A 256 -12.82 8.07 -20.49
N ILE A 257 -14.05 8.19 -20.01
CA ILE A 257 -15.26 7.80 -20.73
C ILE A 257 -16.29 8.92 -20.58
N ASP A 258 -17.05 9.20 -21.64
CA ASP A 258 -18.17 10.15 -21.56
C ASP A 258 -19.38 9.52 -20.85
N GLY A 259 -20.21 10.38 -20.26
CA GLY A 259 -21.37 9.96 -19.49
C GLY A 259 -22.33 9.10 -20.29
N ALA A 260 -22.62 9.46 -21.54
CA ALA A 260 -23.54 8.72 -22.40
C ALA A 260 -23.10 7.27 -22.60
N LYS A 261 -21.79 7.03 -22.80
CA LYS A 261 -21.26 5.67 -22.89
C LYS A 261 -21.28 4.97 -21.54
N LEU A 262 -20.91 5.64 -20.45
CA LEU A 262 -20.92 5.04 -19.11
C LEU A 262 -22.34 4.59 -18.70
N HIS A 263 -23.36 5.38 -19.03
CA HIS A 263 -24.78 5.05 -18.82
C HIS A 263 -25.19 3.72 -19.49
N ARG A 264 -24.67 3.43 -20.69
CA ARG A 264 -24.99 2.18 -21.41
C ARG A 264 -24.44 0.93 -20.72
N HIS A 265 -23.33 1.08 -20.00
CA HIS A 265 -22.63 -0.02 -19.33
C HIS A 265 -23.05 -0.17 -17.86
N ALA A 266 -23.88 0.74 -17.34
CA ALA A 266 -24.43 0.63 -16.01
C ALA A 266 -25.45 -0.53 -15.95
N THR A 267 -25.08 -1.62 -15.30
CA THR A 267 -26.03 -2.70 -15.01
C THR A 267 -27.08 -2.18 -14.04
N ARG A 268 -28.37 -2.26 -14.41
CA ARG A 268 -29.44 -2.07 -13.43
C ARG A 268 -29.31 -3.19 -12.40
N VAL A 269 -28.93 -2.83 -11.18
CA VAL A 269 -29.09 -3.71 -10.04
C VAL A 269 -30.58 -3.73 -9.72
N ASP A 270 -31.33 -4.63 -10.35
CA ASP A 270 -32.67 -4.97 -9.88
C ASP A 270 -32.52 -5.47 -8.43
N ARG A 271 -33.18 -4.76 -7.50
CA ARG A 271 -33.26 -5.09 -6.07
C ARG A 271 -34.07 -6.35 -5.84
#